data_AF-A0A9W3SPE4-F1
#
_entry.id   AF-A0A9W3SPE4-F1
#
_cell.length_a   1.000
_cell.length_b   1.000
_cell.length_c   1.000
_cell.angle_alpha   90.00
_cell.angle_beta   90.00
_cell.angle_gamma   90.00
#
_symmetry.space_group_name_H-M   'P 1'
#
loop_
_entity.id
_entity.type
_entity.pdbx_description
1 polymer ?
#
loop_
_entity_poly.entity_id
_entity_poly.type
_entity_poly.pdbx_seq_one_letter_code
_entity_poly.pdbx_strand_id
1 'polypeptide(L)'
;MFKKRVKLLFVLCTSSLLSGCWDQEPLREARLAYSIGSDITEENQLQQTIELVKSSSGEQSSFENEIHSATGHNIRDTSDALKKNVTGNIRYFKYGVQLLGTKIPKKVYYLI
;
A
#
# COMPACT_ATOMS: atom_id res chain seq x y z
N MET A 1 -20.58 46.88 -5.77
CA MET A 1 -20.51 45.83 -4.72
C MET A 1 -20.89 44.42 -5.21
N PHE A 2 -21.90 44.27 -6.07
CA PHE A 2 -22.40 42.95 -6.54
C PHE A 2 -21.34 42.04 -7.17
N LYS A 3 -20.51 42.57 -8.08
CA LYS A 3 -19.43 41.80 -8.75
C LYS A 3 -18.40 41.19 -7.78
N LYS A 4 -18.11 41.87 -6.66
CA LYS A 4 -17.17 41.37 -5.64
C LYS A 4 -17.79 40.23 -4.82
N ARG A 5 -19.10 40.32 -4.54
CA ARG A 5 -19.86 39.26 -3.83
C ARG A 5 -20.00 37.99 -4.69
N VAL A 6 -20.23 38.14 -5.99
CA VAL A 6 -20.29 36.99 -6.93
C VAL A 6 -18.94 36.27 -7.05
N LYS A 7 -17.83 37.02 -7.15
CA LYS A 7 -16.48 36.41 -7.14
C LYS A 7 -16.18 35.67 -5.84
N LEU A 8 -16.57 36.24 -4.70
CA LEU A 8 -16.37 35.61 -3.40
C LEU A 8 -17.16 34.30 -3.27
N LEU A 9 -18.43 34.29 -3.71
CA LEU A 9 -19.27 33.09 -3.74
C LEU A 9 -18.72 32.02 -4.68
N PHE A 10 -18.18 32.43 -5.83
CA PHE A 10 -17.56 31.50 -6.78
C PHE A 10 -16.33 30.82 -6.17
N VAL A 11 -15.44 31.59 -5.54
CA VAL A 11 -14.25 31.05 -4.86
C VAL A 11 -14.66 30.08 -3.74
N LEU A 12 -15.59 30.48 -2.87
CA LEU A 12 -16.10 29.61 -1.80
C LEU A 12 -16.68 28.30 -2.32
N CYS A 13 -17.47 28.34 -3.39
CA CYS A 13 -18.06 27.17 -4.01
C CYS A 13 -17.00 26.24 -4.63
N THR A 14 -16.02 26.80 -5.35
CA THR A 14 -14.91 26.02 -5.91
C THR A 14 -14.03 25.42 -4.82
N SER A 15 -13.78 26.12 -3.71
CA SER A 15 -13.00 25.60 -2.59
C SER A 15 -13.69 24.44 -1.88
N SER A 16 -15.02 24.47 -1.74
CA SER A 16 -15.78 23.34 -1.17
C SER A 16 -15.82 22.10 -2.09
N LEU A 17 -15.69 22.30 -3.41
CA LEU A 17 -15.60 21.20 -4.37
C LEU A 17 -14.18 20.62 -4.46
N LEU A 18 -13.17 21.37 -4.05
CA LEU A 18 -11.77 20.91 -3.98
C LEU A 18 -11.44 20.12 -2.70
N SER A 19 -12.31 20.12 -1.67
CA SER A 19 -12.08 19.40 -0.41
C SER A 19 -12.52 17.92 -0.44
N GLY A 20 -12.69 17.33 -1.64
CA GLY A 20 -13.07 15.93 -1.80
C GLY A 20 -11.93 14.97 -1.43
N CYS A 21 -12.27 13.79 -0.89
CA CYS A 21 -11.34 12.72 -0.52
C CYS A 21 -10.87 11.96 -1.77
N TRP A 22 -10.09 12.62 -2.64
CA TRP A 22 -9.69 12.13 -3.96
C TRP A 22 -8.85 10.84 -3.95
N ASP A 23 -8.38 10.43 -2.77
CA ASP A 23 -7.58 9.22 -2.60
C ASP A 23 -8.01 8.42 -1.36
N GLN A 24 -9.33 8.38 -1.09
CA GLN A 24 -9.84 7.56 0.00
C GLN A 24 -10.01 6.12 -0.48
N GLU A 25 -9.09 5.27 -0.07
CA GLU A 25 -9.22 3.83 -0.26
C GLU A 25 -9.80 3.17 1.01
N PRO A 26 -10.99 2.53 0.94
CA PRO A 26 -11.60 1.91 2.10
C PRO A 26 -10.73 0.79 2.66
N LEU A 27 -10.24 0.95 3.89
CA LEU A 27 -9.45 -0.08 4.59
C LEU A 27 -10.21 -1.39 4.81
N ARG A 28 -11.55 -1.35 4.76
CA ARG A 28 -12.42 -2.52 4.93
C ARG A 28 -12.21 -3.59 3.85
N GLU A 29 -11.87 -3.18 2.64
CA GLU A 29 -11.66 -4.09 1.50
C GLU A 29 -10.17 -4.27 1.15
N ALA A 30 -9.30 -3.49 1.80
CA ALA A 30 -7.87 -3.56 1.61
C ALA A 30 -7.28 -4.75 2.38
N ARG A 31 -6.52 -5.60 1.69
CA ARG A 31 -5.65 -6.58 2.35
C ARG A 31 -4.30 -5.94 2.63
N LEU A 32 -4.13 -5.46 3.85
CA LEU A 32 -2.93 -4.71 4.22
C LEU A 32 -1.73 -5.65 4.34
N ALA A 33 -0.67 -5.38 3.56
CA ALA A 33 0.65 -5.91 3.81
C ALA A 33 1.24 -5.17 5.01
N TYR A 34 1.16 -5.76 6.19
CA TYR A 34 1.55 -5.13 7.43
C TYR A 34 3.05 -5.24 7.68
N SER A 35 3.65 -6.36 7.32
CA SER A 35 5.10 -6.56 7.35
C SER A 35 5.60 -6.95 5.96
N ILE A 36 6.75 -6.40 5.55
CA ILE A 36 7.41 -6.77 4.30
C ILE A 36 8.89 -7.07 4.54
N GLY A 37 9.34 -8.23 4.08
CA GLY A 37 10.74 -8.59 3.97
C GLY A 37 11.15 -8.63 2.51
N SER A 38 12.32 -8.09 2.16
CA SER A 38 12.88 -8.23 0.82
C SER A 38 14.33 -8.69 0.89
N ASP A 39 14.73 -9.62 0.03
CA ASP A 39 16.10 -10.09 -0.09
C ASP A 39 16.44 -10.48 -1.54
N ILE A 40 17.72 -10.70 -1.83
CA ILE A 40 18.21 -11.19 -3.12
C ILE A 40 18.51 -12.69 -3.03
N THR A 41 17.81 -13.48 -3.84
CA THR A 41 17.99 -14.92 -3.94
C THR A 41 19.36 -15.29 -4.54
N GLU A 42 19.72 -16.57 -4.49
CA GLU A 42 20.95 -17.08 -5.12
C GLU A 42 20.95 -16.90 -6.65
N GLU A 43 19.76 -16.94 -7.26
CA GLU A 43 19.54 -16.70 -8.69
C GLU A 43 19.52 -15.19 -9.06
N ASN A 44 19.91 -14.32 -8.12
CA ASN A 44 19.94 -12.87 -8.29
C ASN A 44 18.55 -12.26 -8.62
N GLN A 45 17.49 -12.85 -8.07
CA GLN A 45 16.14 -12.30 -8.13
C GLN A 45 15.76 -11.61 -6.81
N LEU A 46 14.88 -10.62 -6.89
CA LEU A 46 14.28 -10.00 -5.71
C LEU A 46 13.17 -10.92 -5.18
N GLN A 47 13.38 -11.43 -3.97
CA GLN A 47 12.33 -12.10 -3.20
C GLN A 47 11.67 -11.08 -2.28
N GLN A 48 10.34 -11.07 -2.27
CA GLN A 48 9.55 -10.34 -1.27
C GLN A 48 8.65 -11.30 -0.52
N THR A 49 8.62 -11.15 0.79
CA THR A 49 7.74 -11.86 1.71
C THR A 49 6.86 -10.84 2.40
N ILE A 50 5.55 -11.05 2.38
CA ILE A 50 4.59 -10.16 3.00
C ILE A 50 3.76 -10.90 4.04
N GLU A 51 3.46 -10.20 5.12
CA GLU A 51 2.43 -10.59 6.08
C GLU A 51 1.16 -9.80 5.77
N LEU A 52 0.08 -10.52 5.43
CA LEU A 52 -1.23 -9.96 5.16
C LEU A 52 -2.14 -10.12 6.36
N VAL A 53 -2.67 -9.00 6.86
CA VAL A 53 -3.65 -9.02 7.94
C VAL A 53 -5.02 -9.35 7.37
N LYS A 54 -5.67 -10.38 7.90
CA LYS A 54 -7.05 -10.72 7.57
C LYS A 54 -7.97 -10.15 8.65
N SER A 55 -8.81 -9.19 8.28
CA SER A 55 -9.91 -8.75 9.14
C SER A 55 -11.06 -9.76 9.05
N SER A 56 -11.34 -10.50 10.11
CA SER A 56 -12.58 -11.27 10.22
C SER A 56 -13.73 -10.32 10.59
N SER A 57 -14.84 -10.41 9.86
CA SER A 57 -16.04 -9.64 10.18
C SER A 57 -16.78 -10.30 11.35
N GLY A 58 -16.53 -9.86 12.58
CA GLY A 58 -17.23 -10.30 13.79
C GLY A 58 -16.71 -9.64 15.07
N GLU A 59 -17.55 -9.52 16.10
CA GLU A 59 -17.29 -8.84 17.40
C GLU A 59 -16.15 -9.46 18.23
N GLN A 60 -15.55 -10.55 17.76
CA GLN A 60 -14.43 -11.22 18.43
C GLN A 60 -13.37 -11.58 17.38
N SER A 61 -12.66 -10.57 16.88
CA SER A 61 -11.71 -10.71 15.79
C SER A 61 -10.36 -11.23 16.28
N SER A 62 -10.12 -12.53 16.14
CA SER A 62 -8.74 -13.03 16.03
C SER A 62 -8.19 -12.55 14.69
N PHE A 63 -7.13 -11.73 14.71
CA PHE A 63 -6.37 -11.41 13.51
C PHE A 63 -5.65 -12.69 13.05
N GLU A 64 -6.08 -13.25 11.93
CA GLU A 64 -5.30 -14.29 11.25
C GLU A 64 -4.36 -13.60 10.26
N ASN A 65 -3.07 -13.87 10.39
CA ASN A 65 -2.07 -13.36 9.46
C ASN A 65 -1.73 -14.45 8.45
N GLU A 66 -1.70 -14.07 7.17
CA GLU A 66 -1.26 -14.94 6.10
C GLU A 66 0.11 -14.47 5.61
N ILE A 67 1.07 -15.39 5.50
CA ILE A 67 2.42 -15.08 5.01
C ILE A 67 2.56 -15.62 3.59
N HIS A 68 2.94 -14.74 2.67
CA HIS A 68 3.12 -15.08 1.26
C HIS A 68 4.46 -14.56 0.76
N SER A 69 5.09 -15.32 -0.14
CA SER A 69 6.35 -14.92 -0.77
C SER A 69 6.25 -15.06 -2.29
N ALA A 70 6.96 -14.19 -3.01
CA ALA A 70 7.20 -14.36 -4.43
C ALA A 70 8.58 -13.84 -4.80
N THR A 71 9.06 -14.24 -5.98
CA THR A 71 10.28 -13.73 -6.60
C THR A 71 9.95 -12.97 -7.89
N GLY A 72 10.85 -12.07 -8.28
CA GLY A 72 10.75 -11.27 -9.49
C GLY A 72 12.04 -10.50 -9.75
N HIS A 73 12.11 -9.83 -10.89
CA HIS A 73 13.32 -9.09 -11.31
C HIS A 73 13.43 -7.71 -10.65
N ASN A 74 12.33 -7.17 -10.13
CA ASN A 74 12.26 -5.87 -9.48
C ASN A 74 11.00 -5.80 -8.58
N ILE A 75 10.87 -4.74 -7.78
CA ILE A 75 9.76 -4.57 -6.81
C ILE A 75 8.39 -4.71 -7.48
N ARG A 76 8.20 -4.17 -8.68
CA ARG A 76 6.93 -4.23 -9.40
C ARG A 76 6.62 -5.65 -9.88
N ASP A 77 7.60 -6.32 -10.48
CA ASP A 77 7.47 -7.71 -10.92
C ASP A 77 7.14 -8.63 -9.74
N THR A 78 7.87 -8.50 -8.63
CA THR A 78 7.63 -9.29 -7.42
C THR A 78 6.27 -8.98 -6.79
N SER A 79 5.84 -7.71 -6.79
CA SER A 79 4.50 -7.32 -6.32
C SER A 79 3.39 -7.90 -7.20
N ASP A 80 3.58 -7.93 -8.52
CA ASP A 80 2.64 -8.51 -9.47
C ASP A 80 2.58 -10.04 -9.34
N ALA A 81 3.71 -10.68 -9.03
CA ALA A 81 3.76 -12.11 -8.69
C ALA A 81 3.01 -12.41 -7.38
N LEU A 82 3.23 -11.61 -6.32
CA LEU A 82 2.48 -11.73 -5.05
C LEU A 82 0.98 -11.59 -5.24
N LYS A 83 0.52 -10.63 -6.06
CA LYS A 83 -0.91 -10.46 -6.38
C LYS A 83 -1.54 -11.65 -7.10
N LYS A 84 -0.76 -12.46 -7.81
CA LYS A 84 -1.25 -13.70 -8.45
C LYS A 84 -1.44 -14.83 -7.44
N ASN A 85 -0.66 -14.83 -6.36
CA ASN A 85 -0.65 -15.90 -5.36
C ASN A 85 -1.68 -15.69 -4.25
N VAL A 86 -2.25 -14.48 -4.15
CA VAL A 86 -3.13 -14.07 -3.06
C VAL A 86 -4.46 -13.60 -3.62
N THR A 87 -5.55 -13.98 -2.97
CA THR A 87 -6.89 -13.46 -3.29
C THR A 87 -7.11 -12.06 -2.72
N GLY A 88 -7.81 -11.21 -3.46
CA GLY A 88 -8.12 -9.85 -3.03
C GLY A 88 -7.01 -8.85 -3.29
N ASN A 89 -7.22 -7.61 -2.87
CA ASN A 89 -6.39 -6.48 -3.28
C ASN A 89 -5.33 -6.16 -2.23
N ILE A 90 -4.09 -6.56 -2.50
CA ILE A 90 -2.95 -6.27 -1.61
C ILE A 90 -2.66 -4.77 -1.64
N ARG A 91 -2.50 -4.21 -0.45
CA ARG A 91 -2.21 -2.79 -0.26
C ARG A 91 -0.96 -2.55 0.57
N TYR A 92 -0.19 -1.59 0.09
CA TYR A 92 1.24 -1.38 0.37
C TYR A 92 1.51 0.02 0.96
N PHE A 93 0.52 0.64 1.62
CA PHE A 93 0.57 2.05 2.00
C PHE A 93 0.87 2.32 3.49
N LYS A 94 0.84 1.30 4.37
CA LYS A 94 1.09 1.45 5.82
C LYS A 94 1.69 0.18 6.43
N TYR A 95 2.92 -0.15 6.07
CA TYR A 95 3.65 -1.22 6.76
C TYR A 95 3.97 -0.81 8.20
N GLY A 96 3.79 -1.73 9.15
CA GLY A 96 4.35 -1.60 10.49
C GLY A 96 5.87 -1.87 10.48
N VAL A 97 6.33 -2.81 9.65
CA VAL A 97 7.75 -3.20 9.56
C VAL A 97 8.17 -3.47 8.12
N GLN A 98 9.33 -2.95 7.74
CA GLN A 98 10.02 -3.29 6.50
C GLN A 98 11.45 -3.77 6.78
N LEU A 99 11.74 -5.01 6.40
CA LEU A 99 13.06 -5.62 6.49
C LEU A 99 13.68 -5.73 5.10
N LEU A 100 14.94 -5.33 4.99
CA LEU A 100 15.70 -5.38 3.75
C LEU A 100 16.99 -6.15 3.99
N GLY A 101 17.20 -7.18 3.17
CA GLY A 101 18.36 -8.05 3.22
C GLY A 101 19.65 -7.28 2.91
N THR A 102 20.76 -7.74 3.47
CA THR A 102 22.06 -7.06 3.36
C THR A 102 22.60 -7.01 1.93
N LYS A 103 22.11 -7.90 1.05
CA LYS A 103 22.45 -7.92 -0.38
C LYS A 103 21.78 -6.78 -1.17
N ILE A 104 20.75 -6.13 -0.62
CA ILE A 104 20.07 -5.01 -1.27
C ILE A 104 20.93 -3.74 -1.15
N PRO A 105 21.26 -3.07 -2.28
CA PRO A 105 22.15 -1.92 -2.28
C PRO A 105 21.64 -0.75 -1.44
N LYS A 106 22.55 -0.08 -0.72
CA LYS A 106 22.16 1.01 0.20
C LYS A 106 21.51 2.23 -0.44
N LYS A 107 21.74 2.46 -1.74
CA LYS A 107 21.08 3.56 -2.46
C LYS A 107 19.58 3.34 -2.66
N VAL A 108 19.11 2.08 -2.64
CA VAL A 108 17.71 1.74 -2.82
C VAL A 108 16.88 2.12 -1.58
N TYR A 109 17.48 2.15 -0.38
CA TYR A 109 16.80 2.59 0.86
C TYR A 109 16.21 4.01 0.79
N TYR A 110 16.73 4.88 -0.08
CA TYR A 110 16.26 6.27 -0.22
C TYR A 110 15.12 6.46 -1.22
N LEU A 111 14.79 5.41 -1.98
CA LEU A 111 13.74 5.42 -3.02
C LEU A 111 12.46 4.69 -2.58
N ILE A 112 12.49 4.08 -1.40
CA ILE A 112 11.37 3.39 -0.74
C ILE A 112 10.85 4.31 0.35
#